data_AF-A0A2G5QZM2-F1
#
_entry.id   AF-A0A2G5QZM2-F1
#
_cell.length_a   1.000
_cell.length_b   1.000
_cell.length_c   1.000
_cell.angle_alpha   90.00
_cell.angle_beta   90.00
_cell.angle_gamma   90.00
#
_symmetry.space_group_name_H-M   'P 1'
#
loop_
_entity.id
_entity.type
_entity.pdbx_description
1 polymer ?
#
loop_
_entity_poly.entity_id
_entity_poly.type
_entity_poly.pdbx_seq_one_letter_code
_entity_poly.pdbx_strand_id
1 'polypeptide(L)'
;MGLGLAALVGLGAEVTARRDRAEQARRDAFWRVSGPPCASLDPKVFRSLGHYPQVTPYDETLYRRAGGAMTCTHLVDRIGGAKVRYQVCKFNAPNYLAVAQGGREWFYDLGGTRSAAVTVIRNEVRCVVIPAFRM
;
A
#
# COMPACT_ATOMS: atom_id res chain seq x y z
N MET A 1 -10.57 52.24 -5.15
CA MET A 1 -10.92 51.06 -5.99
C MET A 1 -10.00 49.92 -5.61
N GLY A 2 -10.42 48.93 -4.82
CA GLY A 2 -9.49 47.89 -4.33
C GLY A 2 -10.14 46.66 -3.70
N LEU A 3 -11.45 46.46 -3.85
CA LEU A 3 -12.19 45.36 -3.20
C LEU A 3 -12.53 44.20 -4.16
N GLY A 4 -12.29 44.33 -5.46
CA GLY A 4 -12.66 43.32 -6.46
C GLY A 4 -11.67 42.14 -6.61
N LEU A 5 -10.39 42.34 -6.28
CA LEU A 5 -9.34 41.33 -6.50
C LEU A 5 -9.28 40.26 -5.41
N ALA A 6 -9.65 40.57 -4.16
CA ALA A 6 -9.60 39.60 -3.06
C ALA A 6 -10.65 38.49 -3.17
N ALA A 7 -11.84 38.81 -3.69
CA ALA A 7 -12.94 37.85 -3.80
C ALA A 7 -12.70 36.77 -4.86
N LEU A 8 -12.03 37.10 -5.96
CA LEU A 8 -11.71 36.14 -7.03
C LEU A 8 -10.61 35.15 -6.63
N VAL A 9 -9.64 35.59 -5.80
CA VAL A 9 -8.60 34.70 -5.27
C VAL A 9 -9.17 33.73 -4.23
N GLY A 10 -10.07 34.18 -3.36
CA GLY A 10 -10.74 33.31 -2.37
C GLY A 10 -11.58 32.21 -3.01
N LEU A 11 -12.37 32.54 -4.03
CA LEU A 11 -13.18 31.55 -4.77
C LEU A 11 -12.32 30.56 -5.58
N GLY A 12 -11.22 31.03 -6.18
CA GLY A 12 -10.27 30.16 -6.89
C GLY A 12 -9.60 29.14 -5.97
N ALA A 13 -9.16 29.58 -4.79
CA ALA A 13 -8.52 28.73 -3.78
C ALA A 13 -9.46 27.67 -3.20
N GLU A 14 -10.74 27.99 -3.03
CA GLU A 14 -11.73 27.02 -2.55
C GLU A 14 -12.07 25.95 -3.61
N VAL A 15 -12.14 26.34 -4.89
CA VAL A 15 -12.43 25.40 -5.99
C VAL A 15 -11.25 24.45 -6.23
N THR A 16 -10.01 24.96 -6.19
CA THR A 16 -8.82 24.11 -6.29
C THR A 16 -8.72 23.17 -5.09
N ALA A 17 -8.89 23.66 -3.86
CA ALA A 17 -8.83 22.83 -2.67
C ALA A 17 -9.91 21.73 -2.64
N ARG A 18 -11.10 21.96 -3.22
CA ARG A 18 -12.14 20.92 -3.36
C ARG A 18 -11.77 19.88 -4.40
N ARG A 19 -11.23 20.29 -5.55
CA ARG A 19 -10.75 19.36 -6.57
C ARG A 19 -9.59 18.51 -6.07
N ASP A 20 -8.62 19.12 -5.39
CA ASP A 20 -7.49 18.42 -4.81
C ASP A 20 -7.93 17.37 -3.78
N ARG A 21 -8.92 17.70 -2.93
CA ARG A 21 -9.51 16.73 -1.99
C ARG A 21 -10.25 15.60 -2.69
N ALA A 22 -11.00 15.90 -3.74
CA ALA A 22 -11.74 14.88 -4.49
C ALA A 22 -10.80 13.93 -5.25
N GLU A 23 -9.73 14.47 -5.84
CA GLU A 23 -8.69 13.66 -6.46
C GLU A 23 -7.90 12.84 -5.43
N GLN A 24 -7.56 13.44 -4.28
CA GLN A 24 -6.92 12.72 -3.19
C GLN A 24 -7.80 11.59 -2.68
N ALA A 25 -9.10 11.82 -2.48
CA ALA A 25 -10.03 10.78 -2.07
C ALA A 25 -10.13 9.64 -3.09
N ARG A 26 -10.08 9.95 -4.41
CA ARG A 26 -10.04 8.93 -5.47
C ARG A 26 -8.73 8.14 -5.46
N ARG A 27 -7.59 8.80 -5.28
CA ARG A 27 -6.28 8.15 -5.13
C ARG A 27 -6.26 7.26 -3.89
N ASP A 28 -6.71 7.76 -2.76
CA ASP A 28 -6.76 7.01 -1.49
C ASP A 28 -7.71 5.80 -1.61
N ALA A 29 -8.84 5.95 -2.30
CA ALA A 29 -9.76 4.84 -2.56
C ALA A 29 -9.13 3.73 -3.41
N PHE A 30 -8.31 4.07 -4.41
CA PHE A 30 -7.52 3.07 -5.14
C PHE A 30 -6.60 2.30 -4.20
N TRP A 31 -5.97 2.97 -3.25
CA TRP A 31 -5.01 2.39 -2.31
C TRP A 31 -5.63 1.65 -1.14
N ARG A 32 -6.92 1.83 -0.86
CA ARG A 32 -7.65 1.03 0.12
C ARG A 32 -7.75 -0.41 -0.37
N VAL A 33 -7.56 -1.34 0.56
CA VAL A 33 -7.43 -2.76 0.24
C VAL A 33 -8.50 -3.55 0.98
N SER A 34 -9.25 -4.34 0.22
CA SER A 34 -10.20 -5.33 0.73
C SER A 34 -10.09 -6.58 -0.13
N GLY A 35 -10.20 -7.73 0.51
CA GLY A 35 -10.03 -9.02 -0.15
C GLY A 35 -9.75 -10.14 0.84
N PRO A 36 -9.73 -11.40 0.37
CA PRO A 36 -9.36 -12.53 1.21
C PRO A 36 -7.89 -12.41 1.65
N PRO A 37 -7.54 -12.94 2.83
CA PRO A 37 -6.16 -12.95 3.29
C PRO A 37 -5.28 -13.76 2.32
N CYS A 38 -4.02 -13.35 2.18
CA CYS A 38 -3.04 -14.13 1.42
C CYS A 38 -2.81 -15.50 2.07
N ALA A 39 -2.58 -16.53 1.26
CA ALA A 39 -2.20 -17.83 1.77
C ALA A 39 -0.83 -17.74 2.44
N SER A 40 -0.69 -18.29 3.65
CA SER A 40 0.59 -18.36 4.34
C SER A 40 1.50 -19.39 3.68
N LEU A 41 2.80 -19.12 3.66
CA LEU A 41 3.83 -19.99 3.10
C LEU A 41 4.77 -20.49 4.21
N ASP A 42 5.23 -21.74 4.12
CA ASP A 42 6.29 -22.24 5.00
C ASP A 42 7.60 -21.46 4.72
N PRO A 43 8.24 -20.85 5.74
CA PRO A 43 9.52 -20.16 5.59
C PRO A 43 10.60 -20.99 4.89
N LYS A 44 10.59 -22.32 5.03
CA LYS A 44 11.55 -23.22 4.38
C LYS A 44 11.44 -23.16 2.86
N VAL A 45 10.21 -23.11 2.33
CA VAL A 45 9.96 -23.02 0.87
C VAL A 45 10.48 -21.69 0.33
N PHE A 46 10.24 -20.60 1.06
CA PHE A 46 10.76 -19.29 0.67
C PHE A 46 12.30 -19.24 0.70
N ARG A 47 12.92 -19.89 1.69
CA ARG A 47 14.39 -19.95 1.83
C ARG A 47 15.04 -20.91 0.84
N SER A 48 14.31 -21.91 0.34
CA SER A 48 14.80 -22.84 -0.68
C SER A 48 14.70 -22.31 -2.11
N LEU A 49 14.24 -21.06 -2.32
CA LEU A 49 14.20 -20.47 -3.64
C LEU A 49 15.61 -20.42 -4.25
N GLY A 50 15.78 -21.05 -5.41
CA GLY A 50 17.06 -21.09 -6.12
C GLY A 50 17.52 -19.74 -6.69
N HIS A 51 16.69 -18.70 -6.58
CA HIS A 51 17.02 -17.33 -6.96
C HIS A 51 16.82 -16.38 -5.78
N TYR A 52 17.69 -15.37 -5.68
CA TYR A 52 17.58 -14.35 -4.65
C TYR A 52 16.33 -13.49 -4.88
N PRO A 53 15.42 -13.39 -3.89
CA PRO A 53 14.25 -12.55 -4.01
C PRO A 53 14.66 -11.08 -4.06
N GLN A 54 13.89 -10.26 -4.80
CA GLN A 54 14.09 -8.82 -4.82
C GLN A 54 13.75 -8.23 -3.46
N VAL A 55 14.71 -7.54 -2.87
CA VAL A 55 14.57 -6.88 -1.57
C VAL A 55 14.27 -5.40 -1.76
N THR A 56 13.26 -4.90 -1.07
CA THR A 56 12.86 -3.48 -1.14
C THR A 56 12.48 -3.01 0.26
N PRO A 57 13.31 -2.15 0.89
CA PRO A 57 12.94 -1.50 2.14
C PRO A 57 11.89 -0.42 1.88
N TYR A 58 10.94 -0.26 2.80
CA TYR A 58 9.99 0.85 2.82
C TYR A 58 9.57 1.13 4.26
N ASP A 59 9.92 2.32 4.74
CA ASP A 59 9.98 2.65 6.17
C ASP A 59 10.78 1.58 6.95
N GLU A 60 10.26 1.13 8.09
CA GLU A 60 10.84 0.10 8.95
C GLU A 60 10.48 -1.33 8.52
N THR A 61 9.92 -1.49 7.31
CA THR A 61 9.48 -2.78 6.78
C THR A 61 10.35 -3.19 5.59
N LEU A 62 10.79 -4.44 5.59
CA LEU A 62 11.58 -5.01 4.51
C LEU A 62 10.76 -6.04 3.74
N TYR A 63 10.55 -5.77 2.45
CA TYR A 63 9.78 -6.62 1.55
C TYR A 63 10.74 -7.44 0.69
N ARG A 64 10.54 -8.76 0.64
CA ARG A 64 11.26 -9.66 -0.27
C ARG A 64 10.26 -10.37 -1.17
N ARG A 65 10.41 -10.23 -2.48
CA ARG A 65 9.47 -10.84 -3.45
C ARG A 65 10.19 -11.68 -4.50
N ALA A 66 9.54 -12.76 -4.93
CA ALA A 66 9.94 -13.53 -6.09
C ALA A 66 9.03 -13.15 -7.26
N GLY A 67 9.52 -12.30 -8.17
CA GLY A 67 8.76 -11.83 -9.33
C GLY A 67 7.82 -10.66 -9.04
N GLY A 68 7.22 -10.16 -10.12
CA GLY A 68 6.34 -8.99 -10.09
C GLY A 68 7.05 -7.71 -9.67
N ALA A 69 6.25 -6.67 -9.50
CA ALA A 69 6.68 -5.35 -9.11
C ALA A 69 5.82 -4.82 -7.95
N MET A 70 6.33 -3.78 -7.30
CA MET A 70 5.85 -3.28 -6.03
C MET A 70 5.77 -1.76 -6.08
N THR A 71 4.63 -1.21 -5.64
CA THR A 71 4.43 0.23 -5.49
C THR A 71 3.84 0.51 -4.11
N CYS A 72 4.41 1.49 -3.41
CA CYS A 72 3.99 1.84 -2.05
C CYS A 72 3.55 3.29 -1.93
N THR A 73 2.69 3.54 -0.96
CA THR A 73 2.31 4.88 -0.51
C THR A 73 1.95 4.84 0.98
N HIS A 74 1.69 6.02 1.54
CA HIS A 74 1.07 6.18 2.84
C HIS A 74 -0.38 6.58 2.69
N LEU A 75 -1.24 5.96 3.48
CA LEU A 75 -2.62 6.39 3.68
C LEU A 75 -2.79 6.97 5.06
N VAL A 76 -3.83 7.79 5.19
CA VAL A 76 -4.25 8.34 6.47
C VAL A 76 -5.74 8.06 6.62
N ASP A 77 -6.10 7.27 7.63
CA ASP A 77 -7.50 6.94 7.92
C ASP A 77 -7.82 7.15 9.40
N ARG A 78 -9.11 7.11 9.77
CA ARG A 78 -9.55 7.12 11.16
C ARG A 78 -9.83 5.69 11.63
N ILE A 79 -8.96 5.15 12.48
CA ILE A 79 -9.09 3.81 13.05
C ILE A 79 -9.37 3.94 14.54
N GLY A 80 -10.56 3.53 14.98
CA GLY A 80 -10.99 3.72 16.38
C GLY A 80 -11.08 5.19 16.78
N GLY A 81 -11.51 6.08 15.87
CA GLY A 81 -11.64 7.52 16.10
C GLY A 81 -10.33 8.33 15.99
N ALA A 82 -9.17 7.67 16.08
CA ALA A 82 -7.87 8.33 15.94
C ALA A 82 -7.40 8.37 14.48
N LYS A 83 -6.77 9.49 14.09
CA LYS A 83 -6.10 9.63 12.78
C LYS A 83 -4.83 8.77 12.79
N VAL A 84 -4.75 7.78 11.91
CA VAL A 84 -3.64 6.85 11.79
C VAL A 84 -3.05 6.95 10.39
N ARG A 85 -1.76 7.25 10.31
CA ARG A 85 -0.98 7.14 9.07
C ARG A 85 -0.38 5.75 9.00
N TYR A 86 -0.53 5.06 7.87
CA TYR A 86 -0.01 3.70 7.67
C TYR A 86 0.47 3.52 6.24
N GLN A 87 1.45 2.62 6.05
CA GLN A 87 1.93 2.26 4.72
C GLN A 87 1.03 1.21 4.08
N VAL A 88 0.87 1.32 2.76
CA VAL A 88 0.27 0.30 1.91
C VAL A 88 1.16 0.08 0.70
N CYS A 89 1.51 -1.17 0.44
CA CYS A 89 2.27 -1.58 -0.72
C CYS A 89 1.43 -2.56 -1.54
N LYS A 90 1.29 -2.30 -2.84
CA LYS A 90 0.63 -3.20 -3.78
C LYS A 90 1.64 -3.92 -4.65
N PHE A 91 1.30 -5.15 -5.01
CA PHE A 91 2.13 -6.05 -5.80
C PHE A 91 1.33 -6.65 -6.96
N ASN A 92 1.81 -6.53 -8.19
CA ASN A 92 1.02 -6.93 -9.35
C ASN A 92 0.98 -8.46 -9.57
N ALA A 93 2.09 -9.16 -9.39
CA ALA A 93 2.18 -10.61 -9.61
C ALA A 93 3.41 -11.25 -8.92
N PRO A 94 3.52 -11.25 -7.58
CA PRO A 94 4.56 -12.06 -6.92
C PRO A 94 4.20 -13.54 -6.97
N ASN A 95 5.20 -14.40 -7.13
CA ASN A 95 5.07 -15.83 -6.79
C ASN A 95 4.99 -15.99 -5.28
N TYR A 96 5.98 -15.41 -4.59
CA TYR A 96 6.12 -15.46 -3.14
C TYR A 96 6.46 -14.08 -2.60
N LEU A 97 6.01 -13.81 -1.38
CA LEU A 97 6.25 -12.55 -0.68
C LEU A 97 6.64 -12.84 0.77
N ALA A 98 7.75 -12.26 1.21
CA ALA A 98 8.10 -12.16 2.62
C ALA A 98 8.08 -10.69 3.05
N VAL A 99 7.53 -10.45 4.23
CA VAL A 99 7.48 -9.13 4.86
C VAL A 99 8.17 -9.25 6.20
N ALA A 100 9.13 -8.38 6.50
CA ALA A 100 9.83 -8.36 7.77
C ALA A 100 9.65 -7.01 8.46
N GLN A 101 9.24 -7.02 9.72
CA GLN A 101 9.08 -5.83 10.55
C GLN A 101 9.31 -6.18 12.02
N GLY A 102 10.08 -5.34 12.73
CA GLY A 102 10.28 -5.49 14.19
C GLY A 102 10.84 -6.87 14.60
N GLY A 103 11.72 -7.44 13.77
CA GLY A 103 12.31 -8.77 14.00
C GLY A 103 11.40 -9.96 13.68
N ARG A 104 10.16 -9.72 13.24
CA ARG A 104 9.22 -10.77 12.81
C ARG A 104 9.18 -10.85 11.29
N GLU A 105 8.94 -12.05 10.76
CA GLU A 105 8.78 -12.28 9.34
C GLU A 105 7.45 -12.99 9.06
N TRP A 106 6.77 -12.57 8.00
CA TRP A 106 5.56 -13.20 7.46
C TRP A 106 5.84 -13.62 6.02
N PHE A 107 5.39 -14.83 5.66
CA PHE A 107 5.63 -15.42 4.35
C PHE A 107 4.29 -15.77 3.70
N TYR A 108 4.15 -15.45 2.42
CA TYR A 108 2.91 -15.60 1.67
C TYR A 108 3.15 -16.28 0.32
N ASP A 109 2.22 -17.14 -0.05
CA ASP A 109 2.10 -17.76 -1.37
C ASP A 109 1.00 -17.04 -2.17
N LEU A 110 1.38 -16.54 -3.33
CA LEU A 110 0.50 -15.80 -4.24
C LEU A 110 0.36 -16.50 -5.60
N GLY A 111 1.05 -17.63 -5.82
CA GLY A 111 0.91 -18.45 -7.02
C GLY A 111 1.22 -17.75 -8.34
N GLY A 112 1.91 -16.60 -8.31
CA GLY A 112 2.49 -15.92 -9.49
C GLY A 112 1.52 -15.18 -10.40
N THR A 113 0.22 -15.33 -10.19
CA THR A 113 -0.82 -14.71 -11.02
C THR A 113 -1.67 -13.72 -10.24
N ARG A 114 -1.57 -13.73 -8.91
CA ARG A 114 -2.39 -12.91 -8.03
C ARG A 114 -1.68 -11.60 -7.72
N SER A 115 -2.44 -10.51 -7.81
CA SER A 115 -2.04 -9.26 -7.18
C SER A 115 -2.30 -9.32 -5.68
N ALA A 116 -1.46 -8.65 -4.91
CA ALA A 116 -1.60 -8.57 -3.46
C ALA A 116 -1.41 -7.13 -2.98
N ALA A 117 -1.92 -6.85 -1.79
CA ALA A 117 -1.57 -5.65 -1.08
C ALA A 117 -1.23 -5.97 0.36
N VAL A 118 -0.22 -5.28 0.87
CA VAL A 118 0.22 -5.38 2.25
C VAL A 118 0.04 -4.02 2.91
N THR A 119 -0.70 -4.00 4.01
CA THR A 119 -0.78 -2.86 4.91
C THR A 119 -0.06 -3.16 6.20
N VAL A 120 0.56 -2.14 6.78
CA VAL A 120 1.21 -2.25 8.08
C VAL A 120 0.65 -1.18 9.01
N ILE A 121 -0.19 -1.59 9.96
CA ILE A 121 -0.92 -0.68 10.85
C ILE A 121 -0.53 -1.02 12.29
N ARG A 122 0.09 -0.08 13.01
CA ARG A 122 0.52 -0.28 14.42
C ARG A 122 1.30 -1.60 14.63
N ASN A 123 2.24 -1.90 13.73
CA ASN A 123 3.06 -3.12 13.71
C ASN A 123 2.31 -4.43 13.37
N GLU A 124 1.07 -4.33 12.90
CA GLU A 124 0.32 -5.45 12.37
C GLU A 124 0.44 -5.49 10.84
N VAL A 125 1.07 -6.55 10.33
CA VAL A 125 1.18 -6.81 8.90
C VAL A 125 -0.03 -7.59 8.43
N ARG A 126 -0.76 -7.03 7.45
CA ARG A 126 -1.90 -7.68 6.81
C ARG A 126 -1.67 -7.76 5.31
N CYS A 127 -1.67 -8.97 4.78
CA CYS A 127 -1.65 -9.25 3.35
C CYS A 127 -3.05 -9.66 2.88
N VAL A 128 -3.53 -9.06 1.79
CA VAL A 128 -4.77 -9.45 1.12
C VAL A 128 -4.52 -9.64 -0.38
N VAL A 129 -5.23 -10.60 -0.97
CA VAL A 129 -5.31 -10.74 -2.42
C VAL A 129 -6.21 -9.63 -2.95
N ILE A 130 -5.76 -8.93 -3.99
CA ILE A 130 -6.53 -7.87 -4.65
C ILE A 130 -6.75 -8.21 -6.12
N PRO A 131 -7.73 -7.58 -6.79
CA PRO A 131 -7.87 -7.70 -8.24
C PRO A 131 -6.58 -7.33 -8.95
N ALA A 132 -6.37 -7.93 -10.13
CA ALA A 132 -5.24 -7.61 -10.98
C ALA A 132 -5.19 -6.10 -11.23
N PHE A 133 -4.02 -5.50 -11.02
CA PHE A 133 -3.81 -4.09 -11.31
C PHE A 133 -2.51 -3.92 -12.09
N ARG A 134 -2.51 -2.92 -12.97
CA ARG A 134 -1.31 -2.45 -13.66
C ARG A 134 -0.77 -1.26 -12.89
N MET A 135 0.55 -1.20 -12.79
CA MET A 135 1.25 -0.05 -12.25
C MET A 135 1.18 1.12 -13.22
#